data_AF-A0A1G0RAB3-F1
#
_entry.id   AF-A0A1G0RAB3-F1
#
_cell.length_a   1.000
_cell.length_b   1.000
_cell.length_c   1.000
_cell.angle_alpha   90.00
_cell.angle_beta   90.00
_cell.angle_gamma   90.00
#
_symmetry.space_group_name_H-M   'P 1'
#
loop_
_entity.id
_entity.type
_entity.pdbx_description
1 polymer ?
#
loop_
_entity_poly.entity_id
_entity_poly.type
_entity_poly.pdbx_seq_one_letter_code
_entity_poly.pdbx_strand_id
1 'polypeptide(L)'
;MGQVPATNEIPYLIVGNGRLAKHIIHYFQLLRIRFGHWHRHLPVLFDDAIGSVSKILLLIPDGAIEEFIQQYKSHTSNNITWIHCSGALSTPNAESAHPLMTFTHELYNKETYTNIPFITEEGRKTFIELFPELPNNSYMVPEELKTLYHAWCTMAGNFTSLLWSEFFKRLENDFNIPKESAYPFLKQISSNIVTHVDPVTGPLSRGDYHTVKKHIESLTEDEFIEIYKAFVEVFERKQNKRQSK
;
A
#
# COMPACT_ATOMS: atom_id res chain seq x y z
N MET A 1 -22.31 15.34 -33.50
CA MET A 1 -21.66 15.62 -32.20
C MET A 1 -22.76 15.71 -31.16
N GLY A 2 -23.03 14.62 -30.45
CA GLY A 2 -23.98 14.67 -29.33
C GLY A 2 -23.25 15.20 -28.11
N GLN A 3 -23.65 16.38 -27.62
CA GLN A 3 -23.30 16.78 -26.25
C GLN A 3 -23.96 15.75 -25.31
N VAL A 4 -23.15 14.96 -24.64
CA VAL A 4 -23.60 14.19 -23.49
C VAL A 4 -23.98 15.24 -22.43
N PRO A 5 -25.22 15.24 -21.91
CA PRO A 5 -25.59 16.17 -20.85
C PRO A 5 -24.62 15.96 -19.69
N ALA A 6 -24.02 17.03 -19.18
CA ALA A 6 -23.31 16.95 -17.92
C ALA A 6 -24.35 16.69 -16.84
N THR A 7 -24.58 15.42 -16.51
CA THR A 7 -25.49 15.05 -15.43
C THR A 7 -24.95 15.69 -14.15
N ASN A 8 -25.82 16.20 -13.28
CA ASN A 8 -25.40 16.74 -11.98
C ASN A 8 -24.98 15.62 -10.98
N GLU A 9 -24.87 14.39 -11.46
CA GLU A 9 -24.64 13.19 -10.65
C GLU A 9 -23.19 13.13 -10.15
N ILE A 10 -23.04 12.91 -8.86
CA ILE A 10 -21.75 12.68 -8.23
C ILE A 10 -21.42 11.18 -8.44
N PRO A 11 -20.38 10.81 -9.20
CA PRO A 11 -20.16 9.40 -9.50
C PRO A 11 -19.71 8.58 -8.28
N TYR A 12 -18.99 9.21 -7.34
CA TYR A 12 -18.36 8.59 -6.18
C TYR A 12 -18.81 9.19 -4.85
N LEU A 13 -19.10 8.35 -3.86
CA LEU A 13 -19.04 8.73 -2.44
C LEU A 13 -17.77 8.13 -1.82
N ILE A 14 -16.88 8.97 -1.31
CA ILE A 14 -15.70 8.53 -0.55
C ILE A 14 -16.08 8.46 0.93
N VAL A 15 -15.87 7.31 1.56
CA VAL A 15 -16.17 7.05 2.97
C VAL A 15 -14.87 6.91 3.75
N GLY A 16 -14.71 7.72 4.80
CA GLY A 16 -13.55 7.70 5.69
C GLY A 16 -12.73 9.00 5.65
N ASN A 17 -11.94 9.25 6.69
CA ASN A 17 -11.06 10.43 6.81
C ASN A 17 -9.65 10.03 7.29
N GLY A 18 -9.28 8.77 7.05
CA GLY A 18 -7.95 8.25 7.32
C GLY A 18 -6.91 8.77 6.33
N ARG A 19 -5.68 8.29 6.47
CA ARG A 19 -4.56 8.73 5.64
C ARG A 19 -4.82 8.48 4.15
N LEU A 20 -5.20 7.26 3.77
CA LEU A 20 -5.52 6.93 2.37
C LEU A 20 -6.69 7.77 1.85
N ALA A 21 -7.73 7.99 2.66
CA ALA A 21 -8.87 8.83 2.27
C ALA A 21 -8.45 10.24 1.87
N LYS A 22 -7.59 10.88 2.66
CA LYS A 22 -7.06 12.22 2.36
C LYS A 22 -6.27 12.25 1.05
N HIS A 23 -5.45 11.23 0.80
CA HIS A 23 -4.69 11.09 -0.44
C HIS A 23 -5.59 10.90 -1.66
N ILE A 24 -6.58 10.01 -1.60
CA ILE A 24 -7.52 9.78 -2.72
C ILE A 24 -8.38 11.01 -2.97
N ILE A 25 -8.89 11.68 -1.92
CA ILE A 25 -9.63 12.95 -2.04
C ILE A 25 -8.77 13.99 -2.76
N HIS A 26 -7.52 14.16 -2.34
CA HIS A 26 -6.61 15.10 -2.97
C HIS A 26 -6.34 14.73 -4.44
N TYR A 27 -6.15 13.44 -4.73
CA TYR A 27 -5.95 12.97 -6.09
C TYR A 27 -7.16 13.25 -6.99
N PHE A 28 -8.38 12.98 -6.50
CA PHE A 28 -9.62 13.28 -7.22
C PHE A 28 -9.76 14.78 -7.49
N GLN A 29 -9.40 15.63 -6.52
CA GLN A 29 -9.37 17.09 -6.70
C GLN A 29 -8.38 17.52 -7.80
N LEU A 30 -7.16 16.97 -7.81
CA LEU A 30 -6.15 17.24 -8.83
C LEU A 30 -6.59 16.84 -10.25
N LEU A 31 -7.43 15.80 -10.35
CA LEU A 31 -8.03 15.34 -11.60
C LEU A 31 -9.39 15.97 -11.92
N ARG A 32 -9.93 16.80 -11.02
CA ARG A 32 -11.27 17.40 -11.12
C ARG A 32 -12.39 16.36 -11.24
N ILE A 33 -12.21 15.21 -10.61
CA ILE A 33 -13.25 14.17 -10.49
C ILE A 33 -14.22 14.62 -9.40
N ARG A 34 -15.53 14.59 -9.69
CA ARG A 34 -16.54 14.92 -8.68
C ARG A 34 -16.73 13.75 -7.72
N PHE A 35 -16.80 14.06 -6.43
CA PHE A 35 -17.08 13.09 -5.38
C PHE A 35 -17.84 13.76 -4.23
N GLY A 36 -18.63 12.96 -3.52
CA GLY A 36 -19.09 13.25 -2.17
C GLY A 36 -18.08 12.70 -1.17
N HIS A 37 -18.07 13.24 0.04
CA HIS A 37 -17.21 12.76 1.11
C HIS A 37 -18.02 12.60 2.39
N TRP A 38 -17.90 11.45 3.03
CA TRP A 38 -18.55 11.17 4.31
C TRP A 38 -17.59 10.48 5.29
N HIS A 39 -17.72 10.80 6.58
CA HIS A 39 -17.13 10.02 7.65
C HIS A 39 -17.95 10.17 8.94
N ARG A 40 -17.84 9.20 9.85
CA ARG A 40 -18.62 9.09 11.10
C ARG A 40 -18.64 10.31 12.04
N HIS A 41 -17.75 11.29 11.83
CA HIS A 41 -17.66 12.49 12.66
C HIS A 41 -18.31 13.71 12.00
N LEU A 42 -18.87 13.56 10.80
CA LEU A 42 -19.68 14.60 10.18
C LEU A 42 -21.08 14.62 10.82
N PRO A 43 -21.73 15.79 10.88
CA PRO A 43 -23.09 15.92 11.42
C PRO A 43 -24.17 15.35 10.49
N VAL A 44 -23.79 14.92 9.28
CA VAL A 44 -24.69 14.41 8.24
C VAL A 44 -24.77 12.89 8.33
N LEU A 45 -25.97 12.32 8.28
CA LEU A 45 -26.16 10.88 8.27
C LEU A 45 -25.63 10.28 6.96
N PHE A 46 -25.25 9.00 6.99
CA PHE A 46 -24.78 8.32 5.79
C PHE A 46 -25.84 8.33 4.68
N ASP A 47 -27.10 8.08 5.04
CA ASP A 47 -28.23 8.03 4.09
C ASP A 47 -28.42 9.34 3.33
N ASP A 48 -28.21 10.48 4.01
CA ASP A 48 -28.26 11.81 3.39
C ASP A 48 -27.06 12.05 2.46
N ALA A 49 -25.92 11.40 2.72
CA ALA A 49 -24.68 11.55 1.97
C ALA A 49 -24.59 10.65 0.73
N ILE A 50 -25.34 9.55 0.66
CA ILE A 50 -25.38 8.66 -0.52
C ILE A 50 -25.85 9.45 -1.74
N GLY A 51 -26.88 10.28 -1.62
CA GLY A 51 -27.42 11.08 -2.72
C GLY A 51 -27.62 10.25 -4.00
N SER A 52 -27.32 10.84 -5.16
CA SER A 52 -27.32 10.16 -6.46
C SER A 52 -25.90 9.72 -6.85
N VAL A 53 -25.34 8.73 -6.15
CA VAL A 53 -24.02 8.15 -6.46
C VAL A 53 -24.11 6.77 -7.09
N SER A 54 -23.10 6.43 -7.90
CA SER A 54 -23.00 5.13 -8.57
C SER A 54 -21.97 4.19 -7.92
N LYS A 55 -20.99 4.75 -7.21
CA LYS A 55 -19.89 4.01 -6.58
C LYS A 55 -19.64 4.55 -5.17
N ILE A 56 -19.39 3.66 -4.22
CA ILE A 56 -19.03 4.00 -2.84
C ILE A 56 -17.66 3.42 -2.54
N LEU A 57 -16.70 4.29 -2.24
CA LEU A 57 -15.32 3.92 -1.96
C LEU A 57 -15.06 3.95 -0.45
N LEU A 58 -14.88 2.77 0.14
CA LEU A 58 -14.64 2.54 1.55
C LEU A 58 -13.15 2.63 1.87
N LEU A 59 -12.73 3.79 2.38
CA LEU A 59 -11.37 4.09 2.83
C LEU A 59 -11.33 4.15 4.37
N ILE A 60 -11.78 3.05 4.96
CA ILE A 60 -11.92 2.79 6.40
C ILE A 60 -11.05 1.58 6.79
N PRO A 61 -10.82 1.32 8.10
CA PRO A 61 -10.06 0.15 8.52
C PRO A 61 -10.65 -1.16 8.00
N ASP A 62 -9.79 -2.10 7.60
CA ASP A 62 -10.18 -3.36 6.95
C ASP A 62 -11.26 -4.13 7.72
N GLY A 63 -11.08 -4.25 9.05
CA GLY A 63 -12.03 -4.95 9.92
C GLY A 63 -13.41 -4.30 10.04
N ALA A 64 -13.61 -3.08 9.52
CA ALA A 64 -14.90 -2.39 9.53
C ALA A 64 -15.62 -2.45 8.16
N ILE A 65 -14.98 -2.97 7.11
CA ILE A 65 -15.51 -2.91 5.74
C ILE A 65 -16.80 -3.71 5.60
N GLU A 66 -16.78 -5.00 5.96
CA GLU A 66 -17.94 -5.87 5.76
C GLU A 66 -19.13 -5.48 6.62
N GLU A 67 -18.89 -5.13 7.89
CA GLU A 67 -19.92 -4.64 8.80
C GLU A 67 -20.57 -3.36 8.26
N PHE A 68 -19.76 -2.42 7.76
CA PHE A 68 -20.27 -1.18 7.18
C PHE A 68 -21.14 -1.45 5.94
N ILE A 69 -20.72 -2.37 5.06
CA ILE A 69 -21.54 -2.74 3.90
C ILE A 69 -22.84 -3.41 4.38
N GLN A 70 -22.76 -4.36 5.30
CA GLN A 70 -23.95 -5.04 5.83
C GLN A 70 -24.96 -4.06 6.44
N GLN A 71 -24.47 -3.04 7.14
CA GLN A 71 -25.30 -2.02 7.76
C GLN A 71 -26.07 -1.17 6.74
N TYR A 72 -25.44 -0.80 5.62
CA TYR A 72 -26.00 0.22 4.72
C TYR A 72 -26.39 -0.29 3.32
N LYS A 73 -26.11 -1.55 2.98
CA LYS A 73 -26.42 -2.11 1.65
C LYS A 73 -27.91 -2.06 1.33
N SER A 74 -28.78 -2.25 2.32
CA SER A 74 -30.25 -2.12 2.16
C SER A 74 -30.72 -0.69 1.94
N HIS A 75 -29.90 0.31 2.26
CA HIS A 75 -30.21 1.73 2.07
C HIS A 75 -29.76 2.23 0.69
N THR A 76 -29.00 1.43 -0.05
CA THR A 76 -28.49 1.74 -1.38
C THR A 76 -29.29 1.09 -2.49
N SER A 77 -29.31 1.72 -3.67
CA SER A 77 -29.83 1.09 -4.89
C SER A 77 -28.98 -0.11 -5.29
N ASN A 78 -29.61 -1.15 -5.84
CA ASN A 78 -28.95 -2.41 -6.24
C ASN A 78 -27.84 -2.24 -7.31
N ASN A 79 -27.75 -1.08 -7.96
CA ASN A 79 -26.74 -0.76 -8.96
C ASN A 79 -25.48 -0.09 -8.38
N ILE A 80 -25.43 0.23 -7.07
CA ILE A 80 -24.27 0.84 -6.45
C ILE A 80 -23.11 -0.17 -6.38
N THR A 81 -21.95 0.24 -6.89
CA THR A 81 -20.71 -0.53 -6.76
C THR A 81 -19.97 -0.11 -5.50
N TRP A 82 -19.85 -1.03 -4.55
CA TRP A 82 -19.02 -0.87 -3.35
C TRP A 82 -17.59 -1.22 -3.69
N ILE A 83 -16.63 -0.40 -3.25
CA ILE A 83 -15.21 -0.56 -3.53
C ILE A 83 -14.42 -0.37 -2.25
N HIS A 84 -13.39 -1.17 -2.00
CA HIS A 84 -12.42 -0.93 -0.93
C HIS A 84 -10.97 -0.97 -1.43
N CYS A 85 -10.06 -0.51 -0.59
CA CYS A 85 -8.62 -0.51 -0.89
C CYS A 85 -7.79 -1.44 0.01
N SER A 86 -8.41 -2.33 0.79
CA SER A 86 -7.67 -3.36 1.53
C SER A 86 -6.85 -4.23 0.56
N GLY A 87 -5.59 -4.46 0.91
CA GLY A 87 -4.70 -5.32 0.14
C GLY A 87 -4.92 -6.81 0.39
N ALA A 88 -5.61 -7.18 1.47
CA ALA A 88 -5.76 -8.58 1.91
C ALA A 88 -7.22 -9.07 1.91
N LEU A 89 -8.21 -8.21 2.18
CA LEU A 89 -9.62 -8.60 2.25
C LEU A 89 -10.15 -8.93 0.85
N SER A 90 -10.65 -10.15 0.64
CA SER A 90 -11.57 -10.47 -0.46
C SER A 90 -12.98 -10.63 0.11
N THR A 91 -13.98 -10.08 -0.58
CA THR A 91 -15.39 -10.22 -0.17
C THR A 91 -16.30 -10.15 -1.39
N PRO A 92 -17.37 -10.98 -1.46
CA PRO A 92 -18.33 -10.89 -2.56
C PRO A 92 -19.11 -9.57 -2.55
N ASN A 93 -19.11 -8.84 -1.42
CA ASN A 93 -19.92 -7.65 -1.19
C ASN A 93 -19.33 -6.35 -1.77
N ALA A 94 -18.07 -6.35 -2.17
CA ALA A 94 -17.38 -5.18 -2.70
C ALA A 94 -16.33 -5.58 -3.75
N GLU A 95 -15.92 -4.61 -4.55
CA GLU A 95 -14.78 -4.71 -5.43
C GLU A 95 -13.52 -4.21 -4.73
N SER A 96 -12.36 -4.74 -5.10
CA SER A 96 -11.09 -4.34 -4.52
C SER A 96 -10.24 -3.57 -5.52
N ALA A 97 -9.66 -2.47 -5.07
CA ALA A 97 -8.62 -1.73 -5.79
C ALA A 97 -7.56 -1.23 -4.81
N HIS A 98 -6.55 -2.05 -4.52
CA HIS A 98 -5.49 -1.71 -3.58
C HIS A 98 -4.36 -0.93 -4.29
N PRO A 99 -4.06 0.33 -3.90
CA PRO A 99 -2.91 1.06 -4.43
C PRO A 99 -1.60 0.39 -3.98
N LEU A 100 -0.73 0.01 -4.92
CA LEU A 100 0.62 -0.48 -4.63
C LEU A 100 1.54 0.72 -4.31
N MET A 101 1.32 1.33 -3.15
CA MET A 101 2.04 2.52 -2.70
C MET A 101 1.99 2.66 -1.18
N THR A 102 2.93 3.42 -0.62
CA THR A 102 2.87 3.87 0.78
C THR A 102 2.38 5.30 0.87
N PHE A 103 1.61 5.61 1.93
CA PHE A 103 1.02 6.92 2.15
C PHE A 103 1.52 7.48 3.48
N THR A 104 1.99 8.73 3.47
CA THR A 104 2.38 9.49 4.68
C THR A 104 1.34 10.58 4.97
N HIS A 105 1.64 11.45 5.94
CA HIS A 105 0.79 12.63 6.20
C HIS A 105 0.94 13.71 5.13
N GLU A 106 2.03 13.69 4.37
CA GLU A 106 2.26 14.62 3.27
C GLU A 106 1.52 14.11 2.03
N LEU A 107 0.81 15.02 1.37
CA LEU A 107 0.11 14.75 0.12
C LEU A 107 1.09 14.78 -1.04
N TYR A 108 0.82 13.97 -2.06
CA TYR A 108 1.70 13.87 -3.22
C TYR A 108 1.25 14.81 -4.34
N ASN A 109 2.13 15.03 -5.30
CA ASN A 109 1.77 15.74 -6.52
C ASN A 109 1.00 14.80 -7.48
N LYS A 110 0.39 15.39 -8.51
CA LYS A 110 -0.39 14.66 -9.51
C LYS A 110 0.41 13.54 -10.20
N GLU A 111 1.66 13.81 -10.57
CA GLU A 111 2.52 12.87 -11.28
C GLU A 111 2.79 11.61 -10.44
N THR A 112 3.10 11.78 -9.15
CA THR A 112 3.25 10.67 -8.22
C THR A 112 1.97 9.84 -8.16
N TYR A 113 0.80 10.46 -7.99
CA TYR A 113 -0.46 9.70 -7.94
C TYR A 113 -0.78 8.98 -9.24
N THR A 114 -0.57 9.58 -10.40
CA THR A 114 -0.87 8.95 -11.70
C THR A 114 0.04 7.74 -11.98
N ASN A 115 1.22 7.69 -11.36
CA ASN A 115 2.16 6.58 -11.49
C ASN A 115 1.91 5.42 -10.50
N ILE A 116 0.98 5.56 -9.54
CA ILE A 116 0.67 4.48 -8.58
C ILE A 116 -0.05 3.34 -9.31
N PRO A 117 0.45 2.10 -9.30
CA PRO A 117 -0.31 0.96 -9.79
C PRO A 117 -1.43 0.59 -8.80
N PHE A 118 -2.55 0.10 -9.32
CA PHE A 118 -3.62 -0.49 -8.51
C PHE A 118 -3.74 -1.99 -8.74
N ILE A 119 -3.98 -2.74 -7.66
CA ILE A 119 -4.15 -4.18 -7.67
C ILE A 119 -5.61 -4.52 -7.42
N THR A 120 -6.25 -5.16 -8.39
CA THR A 120 -7.63 -5.67 -8.31
C THR A 120 -7.63 -7.20 -8.26
N GLU A 121 -8.82 -7.81 -8.21
CA GLU A 121 -8.97 -9.26 -8.11
C GLU A 121 -9.36 -9.90 -9.44
N GLU A 122 -8.75 -11.03 -9.78
CA GLU A 122 -9.11 -11.80 -10.98
C GLU A 122 -10.58 -12.24 -10.97
N GLY A 123 -11.23 -12.26 -12.14
CA GLY A 123 -12.65 -12.62 -12.26
C GLY A 123 -13.64 -11.58 -11.71
N ARG A 124 -13.15 -10.44 -11.20
CA ARG A 124 -13.93 -9.29 -10.74
C ARG A 124 -13.83 -8.12 -11.73
N LYS A 125 -14.48 -7.00 -11.42
CA LYS A 125 -14.37 -5.77 -12.24
C LYS A 125 -12.92 -5.31 -12.31
N THR A 126 -12.49 -4.92 -13.51
CA THR A 126 -11.18 -4.33 -13.77
C THR A 126 -11.09 -2.92 -13.20
N PHE A 127 -9.87 -2.44 -12.95
CA PHE A 127 -9.66 -1.09 -12.42
C PHE A 127 -10.30 0.01 -13.30
N ILE A 128 -10.21 -0.12 -14.63
CA ILE A 128 -10.80 0.85 -15.58
C ILE A 128 -12.34 0.86 -15.52
N GLU A 129 -12.99 -0.25 -15.19
CA GLU A 129 -14.44 -0.30 -14.96
C GLU A 129 -14.84 0.37 -13.64
N LEU A 130 -13.97 0.29 -12.62
CA LEU A 130 -14.19 0.92 -11.33
C LEU A 130 -13.91 2.44 -11.37
N PHE A 131 -12.85 2.83 -12.08
CA PHE A 131 -12.30 4.18 -12.10
C PHE A 131 -11.90 4.61 -13.52
N PRO A 132 -12.87 4.79 -14.44
CA PRO A 132 -12.57 5.17 -15.83
C PRO A 132 -11.87 6.53 -15.97
N GLU A 133 -11.94 7.38 -14.95
CA GLU A 133 -11.30 8.69 -14.90
C GLU A 133 -9.85 8.66 -14.40
N LEU A 134 -9.40 7.52 -13.84
CA LEU A 134 -8.06 7.37 -13.30
C LEU A 134 -7.13 6.71 -14.33
N PRO A 135 -6.02 7.36 -14.73
CA PRO A 135 -5.11 6.85 -15.76
C PRO A 135 -4.11 5.81 -15.23
N ASN A 136 -4.32 5.32 -14.01
CA ASN A 136 -3.38 4.47 -13.32
C ASN A 136 -3.25 3.10 -13.98
N ASN A 137 -2.02 2.59 -14.05
CA ASN A 137 -1.80 1.19 -14.39
C ASN A 137 -2.46 0.28 -13.36
N SER A 138 -2.90 -0.89 -13.80
CA SER A 138 -3.50 -1.87 -12.90
C SER A 138 -3.13 -3.29 -13.25
N TYR A 139 -3.12 -4.15 -12.24
CA TYR A 139 -2.90 -5.58 -12.37
C TYR A 139 -3.91 -6.34 -11.52
N MET A 140 -4.12 -7.61 -11.85
CA MET A 140 -5.04 -8.48 -11.14
C MET A 140 -4.24 -9.53 -10.37
N VAL A 141 -4.73 -9.90 -9.19
CA VAL A 141 -4.19 -11.00 -8.38
C VAL A 141 -5.34 -11.97 -8.06
N PRO A 142 -5.11 -13.30 -8.10
CA PRO A 142 -6.10 -14.27 -7.65
C PRO A 142 -6.50 -14.04 -6.19
N GLU A 143 -7.78 -14.28 -5.87
CA GLU A 143 -8.32 -14.13 -4.51
C GLU A 143 -7.47 -14.88 -3.47
N GLU A 144 -7.09 -16.13 -3.77
CA GLU A 144 -6.32 -17.00 -2.88
C GLU A 144 -4.88 -16.52 -2.64
N LEU A 145 -4.35 -15.68 -3.54
CA LEU A 145 -3.00 -15.11 -3.42
C LEU A 145 -2.98 -13.71 -2.82
N LYS A 146 -4.15 -13.09 -2.60
CA LYS A 146 -4.26 -11.71 -2.15
C LYS A 146 -3.59 -11.46 -0.80
N THR A 147 -3.84 -12.34 0.17
CA THR A 147 -3.18 -12.28 1.49
C THR A 147 -1.66 -12.44 1.37
N LEU A 148 -1.19 -13.36 0.53
CA LEU A 148 0.25 -13.55 0.29
C LEU A 148 0.88 -12.32 -0.36
N TYR A 149 0.22 -11.76 -1.37
CA TYR A 149 0.61 -10.52 -2.02
C TYR A 149 0.76 -9.37 -1.02
N HIS A 150 -0.23 -9.18 -0.14
CA HIS A 150 -0.19 -8.10 0.85
C HIS A 150 0.88 -8.32 1.93
N ALA A 151 1.13 -9.57 2.31
CA ALA A 151 2.25 -9.92 3.19
C ALA A 151 3.59 -9.52 2.55
N TRP A 152 3.79 -9.77 1.26
CA TRP A 152 4.98 -9.31 0.53
C TRP A 152 5.09 -7.79 0.46
N CYS A 153 3.99 -7.07 0.22
CA CYS A 153 3.98 -5.61 0.27
C CYS A 153 4.41 -5.08 1.64
N THR A 154 3.90 -5.71 2.71
CA THR A 154 4.25 -5.35 4.10
C THR A 154 5.72 -5.62 4.38
N MET A 155 6.24 -6.78 3.98
CA MET A 155 7.66 -7.12 4.15
C MET A 155 8.58 -6.19 3.36
N ALA A 156 8.25 -5.88 2.11
CA ALA A 156 9.10 -5.04 1.27
C ALA A 156 9.01 -3.54 1.62
N GLY A 157 7.85 -3.05 2.04
CA GLY A 157 7.62 -1.65 2.35
C GLY A 157 7.77 -1.33 3.84
N ASN A 158 6.90 -1.91 4.66
CA ASN A 158 6.78 -1.55 6.08
C ASN A 158 7.99 -1.99 6.88
N PHE A 159 8.48 -3.23 6.68
CA PHE A 159 9.64 -3.72 7.45
C PHE A 159 10.92 -2.98 7.05
N THR A 160 11.11 -2.69 5.75
CA THR A 160 12.22 -1.84 5.31
C THR A 160 12.14 -0.45 5.93
N SER A 161 10.95 0.15 6.03
CA SER A 161 10.76 1.45 6.70
C SER A 161 11.10 1.39 8.18
N LEU A 162 10.74 0.31 8.88
CA LEU A 162 11.10 0.07 10.27
C LEU A 162 12.62 0.01 10.45
N LEU A 163 13.32 -0.79 9.63
CA LEU A 163 14.77 -0.94 9.69
C LEU A 163 15.51 0.38 9.44
N TRP A 164 15.10 1.15 8.43
CA TRP A 164 15.73 2.45 8.14
C TRP A 164 15.44 3.50 9.21
N SER A 165 14.20 3.55 9.70
CA SER A 165 13.83 4.46 10.79
C SER A 165 14.66 4.19 12.04
N GLU A 166 14.86 2.93 12.39
CA GLU A 166 15.69 2.55 13.53
C GLU A 166 17.17 2.87 13.28
N PHE A 167 17.70 2.54 12.10
CA PHE A 167 19.08 2.86 11.76
C PHE A 167 19.37 4.36 11.85
N PHE A 168 18.44 5.22 11.42
CA PHE A 168 18.56 6.67 11.56
C PHE A 168 18.65 7.12 13.02
N LYS A 169 17.82 6.55 13.92
CA LYS A 169 17.90 6.87 15.35
C LYS A 169 19.23 6.43 15.96
N ARG A 170 19.73 5.26 15.58
CA ARG A 170 20.99 4.73 16.12
C ARG A 170 22.22 5.49 15.63
N LEU A 171 22.20 5.95 14.37
CA LEU A 171 23.21 6.89 13.89
C LEU A 171 23.30 8.11 14.81
N GLU A 172 22.18 8.72 15.15
CA GLU A 172 22.15 9.90 16.00
C GLU A 172 22.52 9.58 17.46
N ASN A 173 21.90 8.55 18.05
CA ASN A 173 21.97 8.28 19.50
C ASN A 173 23.21 7.48 19.92
N ASP A 174 23.62 6.50 19.12
CA ASP A 174 24.66 5.53 19.51
C ASP A 174 26.00 5.87 18.87
N PHE A 175 25.97 6.44 17.66
CA PHE A 175 27.17 6.71 16.85
C PHE A 175 27.51 8.20 16.72
N ASN A 176 26.65 9.11 17.19
CA ASN A 176 26.81 10.57 17.05
C ASN A 176 27.04 11.01 15.58
N ILE A 177 26.28 10.39 14.66
CA ILE A 177 26.29 10.65 13.22
C ILE A 177 24.92 11.23 12.83
N PRO A 178 24.85 12.39 12.15
CA PRO A 178 23.59 12.90 11.63
C PRO A 178 22.94 11.92 10.66
N LYS A 179 21.65 11.61 10.82
CA LYS A 179 20.93 10.62 9.99
C LYS A 179 20.97 10.92 8.50
N GLU A 180 21.05 12.20 8.12
CA GLU A 180 21.14 12.67 6.73
C GLU A 180 22.36 12.08 6.01
N SER A 181 23.41 11.73 6.76
CA SER A 181 24.61 11.06 6.26
C SER A 181 24.30 9.69 5.64
N ALA A 182 23.20 9.04 6.03
CA ALA A 182 22.77 7.76 5.47
C ALA A 182 21.84 7.90 4.26
N TYR A 183 21.39 9.11 3.89
CA TYR A 183 20.49 9.29 2.75
C TYR A 183 21.09 8.88 1.40
N PRO A 184 22.37 9.17 1.09
CA PRO A 184 23.01 8.66 -0.12
C PRO A 184 23.02 7.13 -0.16
N PHE A 185 23.25 6.49 1.00
CA PHE A 185 23.27 5.03 1.11
C PHE A 185 21.90 4.42 0.86
N LEU A 186 20.83 4.96 1.47
CA LEU A 186 19.45 4.54 1.20
C LEU A 186 19.10 4.69 -0.28
N LYS A 187 19.40 5.85 -0.89
CA LYS A 187 19.12 6.10 -2.31
C LYS A 187 19.85 5.11 -3.21
N GLN A 188 21.12 4.82 -2.93
CA GLN A 188 21.90 3.87 -3.72
C GLN A 188 21.36 2.45 -3.59
N ILE A 189 20.92 2.03 -2.38
CA ILE A 189 20.28 0.72 -2.18
C ILE A 189 19.01 0.61 -3.02
N SER A 190 18.13 1.60 -2.96
CA SER A 190 16.91 1.63 -3.78
C SER A 190 17.22 1.58 -5.27
N SER A 191 18.20 2.36 -5.74
CA SER A 191 18.64 2.32 -7.13
C SER A 191 19.15 0.93 -7.53
N ASN A 192 19.98 0.30 -6.69
CA ASN A 192 20.55 -1.02 -7.01
C ASN A 192 19.46 -2.08 -7.14
N ILE A 193 18.45 -2.06 -6.25
CA ILE A 193 17.30 -2.99 -6.29
C ILE A 193 16.53 -2.86 -7.60
N VAL A 194 16.38 -1.64 -8.13
CA VAL A 194 15.66 -1.39 -9.37
C VAL A 194 16.48 -1.80 -10.61
N THR A 195 17.79 -1.59 -10.60
CA THR A 195 18.61 -1.71 -11.82
C THR A 195 19.44 -2.99 -11.93
N HIS A 196 19.54 -3.82 -10.89
CA HIS A 196 20.39 -5.02 -10.89
C HIS A 196 19.61 -6.30 -10.56
N VAL A 197 20.02 -7.42 -11.18
CA VAL A 197 19.40 -8.75 -10.99
C VAL A 197 19.70 -9.35 -9.61
N ASP A 198 20.90 -9.10 -9.07
CA ASP A 198 21.29 -9.52 -7.72
C ASP A 198 21.83 -8.32 -6.93
N PRO A 199 20.94 -7.50 -6.32
CA PRO A 199 21.33 -6.27 -5.64
C PRO A 199 21.92 -6.51 -4.25
N VAL A 200 21.88 -7.75 -3.74
CA VAL A 200 22.34 -8.07 -2.39
C VAL A 200 23.87 -8.13 -2.39
N THR A 201 24.49 -7.20 -1.67
CA THR A 201 25.94 -7.12 -1.48
C THR A 201 26.29 -7.30 -0.01
N GLY A 202 27.58 -7.32 0.34
CA GLY A 202 28.04 -7.34 1.72
C GLY A 202 28.56 -8.70 2.17
N PRO A 203 28.67 -8.93 3.50
CA PRO A 203 29.33 -10.13 4.02
C PRO A 203 28.59 -11.42 3.65
N LEU A 204 27.25 -11.40 3.58
CA LEU A 204 26.45 -12.56 3.18
C LEU A 204 26.70 -12.98 1.74
N SER A 205 26.71 -12.02 0.80
CA SER A 205 26.86 -12.33 -0.63
C SER A 205 28.24 -12.91 -0.98
N ARG A 206 29.26 -12.61 -0.17
CA ARG A 206 30.63 -13.07 -0.36
C ARG A 206 31.07 -14.18 0.62
N GLY A 207 30.16 -14.72 1.43
CA GLY A 207 30.45 -15.82 2.36
C GLY A 207 31.38 -15.45 3.53
N ASP A 208 31.39 -14.20 3.97
CA ASP A 208 32.22 -13.72 5.07
C ASP A 208 31.59 -14.05 6.44
N TYR A 209 31.65 -15.33 6.81
CA TYR A 209 31.08 -15.85 8.05
C TYR A 209 31.74 -15.26 9.30
N HIS A 210 32.99 -14.82 9.21
CA HIS A 210 33.69 -14.17 10.33
C HIS A 210 33.06 -12.82 10.67
N THR A 211 32.77 -12.00 9.65
CA THR A 211 32.05 -10.73 9.83
C THR A 211 30.63 -10.98 10.34
N VAL A 212 29.91 -11.97 9.80
CA VAL A 212 28.55 -12.33 10.26
C VAL A 212 28.55 -12.71 11.74
N LYS A 213 29.53 -13.52 12.19
CA LYS A 213 29.66 -13.91 13.59
C LYS A 213 29.86 -12.70 14.50
N LYS A 214 30.76 -11.78 14.14
CA LYS A 214 30.98 -10.53 14.88
C LYS A 214 29.74 -9.66 14.97
N HIS A 215 28.95 -9.57 13.90
CA HIS A 215 27.68 -8.85 13.94
C HIS A 215 26.72 -9.46 14.95
N ILE A 216 26.55 -10.79 14.93
CA ILE A 216 25.68 -11.50 15.89
C ILE A 216 26.15 -11.26 17.33
N GLU A 217 27.45 -11.36 17.59
CA GLU A 217 28.03 -11.08 18.92
C GLU A 217 27.76 -9.63 19.36
N SER A 218 27.87 -8.66 18.45
CA SER A 218 27.59 -7.24 18.75
C SER A 218 26.11 -6.93 19.00
N LEU A 219 25.21 -7.79 18.51
CA LEU A 219 23.76 -7.65 18.66
C LEU A 219 23.20 -8.50 19.81
N THR A 220 24.02 -9.12 20.65
CA THR A 220 23.57 -10.12 21.65
C THR A 220 22.43 -9.60 22.55
N GLU A 221 22.48 -8.34 22.95
CA GLU A 221 21.48 -7.68 23.81
C GLU A 221 20.50 -6.79 23.03
N ASP A 222 20.52 -6.89 21.70
CA ASP A 222 19.77 -6.02 20.79
C ASP A 222 18.44 -6.65 20.36
N GLU A 223 17.35 -5.89 20.39
CA GLU A 223 16.03 -6.38 19.96
C GLU A 223 15.99 -6.82 18.49
N PHE A 224 16.91 -6.32 17.64
CA PHE A 224 17.01 -6.67 16.22
C PHE A 224 17.84 -7.94 15.95
N ILE A 225 18.40 -8.61 16.97
CA ILE A 225 19.22 -9.81 16.78
C ILE A 225 18.48 -10.92 16.04
N GLU A 226 17.22 -11.16 16.40
CA GLU A 226 16.43 -12.22 15.79
C GLU A 226 16.04 -11.89 14.35
N ILE A 227 15.87 -10.60 14.05
CA ILE A 227 15.68 -10.12 12.67
C ILE A 227 16.96 -10.40 11.87
N TYR A 228 18.13 -10.01 12.38
CA TYR A 228 19.41 -10.25 11.70
C TYR A 228 19.61 -11.75 11.40
N LYS A 229 19.42 -12.62 12.41
CA LYS A 229 19.53 -14.08 12.25
C LYS A 229 18.55 -14.63 11.20
N ALA A 230 17.30 -14.16 11.21
CA ALA A 230 16.31 -14.60 10.24
C ALA A 230 16.72 -14.26 8.79
N PHE A 231 17.29 -13.07 8.55
CA PHE A 231 17.81 -12.70 7.23
C PHE A 231 18.98 -13.58 6.80
N VAL A 232 19.92 -13.88 7.70
CA VAL A 232 21.04 -14.81 7.44
C VAL A 232 20.50 -16.18 7.04
N GLU A 233 19.60 -16.76 7.83
CA GLU A 233 19.03 -18.09 7.58
C GLU A 233 18.26 -18.16 6.26
N VAL A 234 17.46 -17.14 5.94
CA VAL A 234 16.74 -17.07 4.65
C VAL A 234 17.71 -16.95 3.48
N PHE A 235 18.77 -16.16 3.61
CA PHE A 235 19.78 -16.00 2.56
C PHE A 235 20.51 -17.32 2.29
N GLU A 236 20.98 -18.01 3.31
CA GLU A 236 21.68 -19.28 3.20
C GLU A 236 20.80 -20.37 2.57
N ARG A 237 19.54 -20.49 3.02
CA ARG A 237 18.58 -21.43 2.43
C ARG A 237 18.34 -21.17 0.95
N LYS A 238 18.32 -19.91 0.51
CA LYS A 238 18.19 -19.56 -0.92
C LYS A 238 19.43 -19.96 -1.72
N GLN A 239 20.63 -19.75 -1.19
CA GLN A 239 21.87 -20.14 -1.86
C GLN A 239 21.98 -21.66 -2.02
N ASN A 240 21.68 -22.43 -0.97
CA ASN A 240 21.73 -23.90 -1.01
C ASN A 240 20.75 -24.47 -2.05
N LYS A 241 19.55 -23.89 -2.15
CA LYS A 241 18.56 -24.27 -3.19
C LYS A 241 19.02 -23.95 -4.61
N ARG A 242 19.81 -22.89 -4.82
CA ARG A 242 20.39 -22.56 -6.12
C ARG A 242 21.51 -23.53 -6.51
N GLN A 243 22.31 -23.99 -5.56
CA GLN A 243 23.41 -24.94 -5.80
C GLN A 243 22.94 -26.39 -6.00
N SER A 244 21.74 -26.73 -5.53
CA SER A 244 21.13 -28.07 -5.65
C SER A 244 20.26 -28.24 -6.91
N LYS A 245 20.20 -27.23 -7.78
CA LYS A 245 19.51 -27.25 -9.07
C LYS A 245 20.54 -27.20 -10.19
#